data_AF-A0A7S1IK48-F1
#
_entry.id   AF-A0A7S1IK48-F1
#
_cell.length_a   1.000
_cell.length_b   1.000
_cell.length_c   1.000
_cell.angle_alpha   90.00
_cell.angle_beta   90.00
_cell.angle_gamma   90.00
#
_symmetry.space_group_name_H-M   'P 1'
#
loop_
_entity.id
_entity.type
_entity.pdbx_description
1 polymer ?
#
loop_
_entity_poly.entity_id
_entity_poly.type
_entity_poly.pdbx_seq_one_letter_code
_entity_poly.pdbx_strand_id
1 'polypeptide(L)'
;FFRLLFQTLSGCPGTHFGCGHAMQLRASCIILVIFLSQLFHNGRAQSEQWVLGDSLQSCNEACTSVDLVCREEGLHQHNDEVDTSQEVLALLASLGVSITASDCDGTWGASPDVPNVKPSDNYCWRSDTSRALSTFNCAFLADATKRRLCYCTQATHTGTPTPLPTKP
;
A
#
# COMPACT_ATOMS: atom_id res chain seq x y z
N PHE A 1 15.07 -2.32 -14.49
CA PHE A 1 15.09 -3.74 -14.91
C PHE A 1 13.91 -4.08 -15.83
N PHE A 2 13.70 -3.30 -16.89
CA PHE A 2 12.80 -3.69 -17.99
C PHE A 2 13.37 -3.09 -19.27
N ARG A 3 14.19 -3.87 -19.98
CA ARG A 3 14.61 -3.59 -21.35
C ARG A 3 14.51 -4.90 -22.13
N LEU A 4 13.55 -4.88 -23.06
CA LEU A 4 13.68 -5.37 -24.43
C LEU A 4 14.37 -6.72 -24.63
N LEU A 5 13.57 -7.77 -24.79
CA LEU A 5 13.90 -8.95 -25.61
C LEU A 5 12.62 -9.46 -26.28
N PHE A 6 12.09 -8.67 -27.24
CA PHE A 6 11.27 -9.22 -28.32
C PHE A 6 12.23 -9.57 -29.46
N GLN A 7 12.74 -10.80 -29.45
CA GLN A 7 13.39 -11.37 -30.62
C GLN A 7 12.38 -12.18 -31.42
N THR A 8 12.21 -11.71 -32.64
CA THR A 8 11.50 -12.29 -33.77
C THR A 8 11.99 -13.69 -34.10
N LEU A 9 11.07 -14.63 -34.25
CA LEU A 9 11.24 -15.88 -35.01
C LEU A 9 9.90 -16.14 -35.72
N SER A 10 9.79 -16.51 -37.00
CA SER A 10 10.68 -16.60 -38.15
C SER A 10 9.74 -16.80 -39.34
N GLY A 11 9.99 -16.17 -40.48
CA GLY A 11 9.51 -16.68 -41.75
C GLY A 11 10.44 -17.81 -42.22
N CYS A 12 9.89 -18.95 -42.60
CA CYS A 12 10.58 -19.95 -43.43
C CYS A 12 9.66 -20.33 -44.60
N PRO A 13 10.09 -20.13 -45.87
CA PRO A 13 9.39 -20.63 -47.04
C PRO A 13 9.69 -22.13 -47.25
N GLY A 14 8.72 -22.86 -47.81
CA GLY A 14 8.69 -24.32 -47.79
C GLY A 14 9.62 -25.06 -48.77
N THR A 15 9.80 -26.37 -48.54
CA THR A 15 9.33 -27.47 -49.41
C THR A 15 9.81 -28.83 -48.86
N HIS A 16 8.85 -29.77 -48.80
CA HIS A 16 8.96 -31.23 -48.92
C HIS A 16 9.84 -32.11 -47.98
N PHE A 17 9.17 -33.21 -47.59
CA PHE A 17 9.62 -34.50 -47.01
C PHE A 17 9.43 -34.68 -45.50
N GLY A 18 8.48 -35.55 -45.18
CA GLY A 18 7.97 -35.79 -43.84
C GLY A 18 8.89 -36.61 -42.94
N CYS A 19 8.72 -36.41 -41.64
CA CYS A 19 8.87 -37.45 -40.65
C CYS A 19 8.19 -37.02 -39.33
N GLY A 20 7.35 -37.90 -38.78
CA GLY A 20 7.19 -38.11 -37.34
C GLY A 20 6.79 -36.93 -36.44
N HIS A 21 5.50 -36.88 -36.10
CA HIS A 21 5.01 -36.91 -34.72
C HIS A 21 6.06 -36.68 -33.61
N ALA A 22 6.33 -35.43 -33.25
CA ALA A 22 6.96 -35.07 -31.96
C ALA A 22 6.81 -33.58 -31.62
N MET A 23 5.63 -32.98 -31.86
CA MET A 23 5.42 -31.55 -31.57
C MET A 23 4.12 -31.31 -30.81
N GLN A 24 3.89 -32.04 -29.72
CA GLN A 24 2.70 -31.79 -28.90
C GLN A 24 2.81 -32.11 -27.39
N LEU A 25 4.03 -32.17 -26.85
CA LEU A 25 4.24 -32.53 -25.42
C LEU A 25 5.07 -31.52 -24.62
N ARG A 26 5.44 -30.36 -25.17
CA ARG A 26 6.18 -29.31 -24.41
C ARG A 26 5.33 -28.14 -23.93
N ALA A 27 4.13 -27.94 -24.48
CA ALA A 27 3.22 -26.88 -24.04
C ALA A 27 2.54 -27.19 -22.70
N SER A 28 2.27 -28.47 -22.40
CA SER A 28 1.52 -28.87 -21.19
C SER A 28 2.30 -28.71 -19.88
N CYS A 29 3.63 -28.83 -19.87
CA CYS A 29 4.41 -28.59 -18.66
C CYS A 29 4.49 -27.10 -18.32
N ILE A 30 4.66 -26.22 -19.31
CA ILE A 30 4.84 -24.77 -19.08
C ILE A 30 3.55 -24.13 -18.53
N ILE A 31 2.38 -24.54 -19.04
CA ILE A 31 1.09 -24.07 -18.53
C ILE A 31 0.85 -24.54 -17.09
N LEU A 32 1.28 -25.76 -16.73
CA LEU A 32 1.16 -26.28 -15.36
C LEU A 32 2.08 -25.52 -14.38
N VAL A 33 3.29 -25.13 -14.77
CA VAL A 33 4.17 -24.30 -13.92
C VAL A 33 3.65 -22.87 -13.77
N ILE A 34 3.05 -22.29 -14.81
CA ILE A 34 2.42 -20.94 -14.73
C ILE A 34 1.17 -20.98 -13.84
N PHE A 35 0.29 -21.97 -13.99
CA PHE A 35 -0.89 -22.10 -13.11
C PHE A 35 -0.49 -22.40 -11.66
N LEU A 36 0.53 -23.23 -11.43
CA LEU A 36 1.05 -23.47 -10.07
C LEU A 36 1.71 -22.22 -9.48
N SER A 37 2.48 -21.45 -10.25
CA SER A 37 3.10 -20.21 -9.76
C SER A 37 2.11 -19.06 -9.56
N GLN A 38 1.02 -18.97 -10.34
CA GLN A 38 -0.05 -18.00 -10.07
C GLN A 38 -0.89 -18.33 -8.82
N LEU A 39 -0.85 -19.57 -8.35
CA LEU A 39 -1.43 -19.97 -7.06
C LEU A 39 -0.53 -19.63 -5.86
N PHE A 40 0.80 -19.46 -6.05
CA PHE A 40 1.74 -19.10 -4.96
C PHE A 40 2.04 -17.60 -4.84
N HIS A 41 1.74 -16.77 -5.85
CA HIS A 41 1.94 -15.32 -5.77
C HIS A 41 0.73 -14.57 -5.17
N ASN A 42 -0.40 -15.25 -4.93
CA ASN A 42 -1.67 -14.61 -4.60
C ASN A 42 -2.02 -14.60 -3.09
N GLY A 43 -1.04 -14.75 -2.20
CA GLY A 43 -1.32 -15.16 -0.81
C GLY A 43 -0.59 -14.40 0.30
N ARG A 44 0.06 -13.27 0.05
CA ARG A 44 0.40 -12.37 1.15
C ARG A 44 -0.74 -11.36 1.29
N ALA A 45 -1.68 -11.64 2.19
CA ALA A 45 -2.48 -10.58 2.76
C ALA A 45 -1.50 -9.54 3.30
N GLN A 46 -1.53 -8.32 2.76
CA GLN A 46 -0.74 -7.23 3.33
C GLN A 46 -1.16 -7.07 4.78
N SER A 47 -0.22 -7.23 5.70
CA SER A 47 -0.48 -7.12 7.14
C SER A 47 -0.52 -5.68 7.62
N GLU A 48 -0.09 -4.76 6.76
CA GLU A 48 -0.07 -3.33 6.99
C GLU A 48 0.05 -2.58 5.66
N GLN A 49 -0.50 -1.37 5.60
CA GLN A 49 -0.42 -0.49 4.43
C GLN A 49 -0.82 0.95 4.78
N TRP A 50 -0.35 1.90 3.99
CA TRP A 50 -0.92 3.24 3.94
C TRP A 50 -2.22 3.25 3.15
N VAL A 51 -3.22 3.96 3.68
CA VAL A 51 -4.53 4.16 3.07
C VAL A 51 -4.81 5.65 3.03
N LEU A 52 -5.45 6.11 1.95
CA LEU A 52 -5.96 7.46 1.87
C LEU A 52 -7.44 7.48 2.27
N GLY A 53 -7.75 8.14 3.38
CA GLY A 53 -9.13 8.38 3.78
C GLY A 53 -9.87 9.30 2.83
N ASP A 54 -11.18 9.17 2.76
CA ASP A 54 -12.06 10.11 2.07
C ASP A 54 -12.29 11.38 2.90
N SER A 55 -12.93 12.37 2.28
CA SER A 55 -13.35 13.60 2.96
C SER A 55 -14.25 13.28 4.15
N LEU A 56 -14.05 13.98 5.27
CA LEU A 56 -14.78 13.75 6.53
C LEU A 56 -14.57 12.35 7.15
N GLN A 57 -13.63 11.55 6.65
CA GLN A 57 -13.34 10.23 7.18
C GLN A 57 -12.22 10.30 8.22
N SER A 58 -12.33 9.50 9.28
CA SER A 58 -11.26 9.20 10.22
C SER A 58 -10.32 8.10 9.69
N CYS A 59 -9.14 7.94 10.28
CA CYS A 59 -8.29 6.79 9.96
C CYS A 59 -8.89 5.47 10.46
N ASN A 60 -9.70 5.49 11.52
CA ASN A 60 -10.43 4.29 11.95
C ASN A 60 -11.35 3.77 10.84
N GLU A 61 -12.15 4.65 10.25
CA GLU A 61 -13.05 4.29 9.15
C GLU A 61 -12.27 3.89 7.89
N ALA A 62 -11.21 4.63 7.55
CA ALA A 62 -10.39 4.34 6.38
C ALA A 62 -9.73 2.96 6.47
N CYS A 63 -9.11 2.63 7.61
CA CYS A 63 -8.50 1.31 7.80
C CYS A 63 -9.54 0.17 7.84
N THR A 64 -10.71 0.41 8.42
CA THR A 64 -11.80 -0.59 8.45
C THR A 64 -12.25 -0.96 7.04
N SER A 65 -12.21 -0.03 6.09
CA SER A 65 -12.59 -0.29 4.69
C SER A 65 -11.68 -1.27 3.95
N VAL A 66 -10.48 -1.55 4.49
CA VAL A 66 -9.50 -2.49 3.94
C VAL A 66 -9.22 -3.65 4.90
N ASP A 67 -10.14 -3.94 5.82
CA ASP A 67 -10.04 -5.01 6.83
C ASP A 67 -8.80 -4.88 7.74
N LEU A 68 -8.35 -3.66 7.99
CA LEU A 68 -7.26 -3.32 8.90
C LEU A 68 -7.74 -2.36 9.99
N VAL A 69 -6.85 -2.03 10.93
CA VAL A 69 -7.13 -1.09 12.01
C VAL A 69 -6.07 0.01 12.07
N CYS A 70 -6.50 1.21 12.44
CA CYS A 70 -5.60 2.30 12.78
C CYS A 70 -5.18 2.16 14.25
N ARG A 71 -3.90 2.40 14.53
CA ARG A 71 -3.39 2.60 15.89
C ARG A 71 -2.46 3.80 15.88
N GLU A 72 -2.55 4.63 16.91
CA GLU A 72 -1.68 5.78 17.09
C GLU A 72 -0.20 5.36 17.11
N GLU A 73 0.13 4.21 17.70
CA GLU A 73 1.48 3.67 17.70
C GLU A 73 1.96 3.31 16.30
N GLY A 74 1.08 2.85 15.42
CA GLY A 74 1.41 2.55 14.02
C GLY A 74 1.71 3.83 13.25
N LEU A 75 0.86 4.85 13.38
CA LEU A 75 1.11 6.16 12.77
C LEU A 75 2.44 6.78 13.26
N HIS A 76 2.75 6.65 14.55
CA HIS A 76 4.00 7.14 15.13
C HIS A 76 5.22 6.34 14.67
N GLN A 77 5.11 5.00 14.58
CA GLN A 77 6.21 4.13 14.14
C GLN A 77 6.60 4.35 12.68
N HIS A 78 5.65 4.74 11.83
CA HIS A 78 5.86 5.01 10.40
C HIS A 78 5.89 6.51 10.09
N ASN A 79 6.10 7.36 11.10
CA ASN A 79 6.09 8.82 10.91
C ASN A 79 7.21 9.31 10.00
N ASP A 80 8.35 8.61 10.01
CA ASP A 80 9.49 8.85 9.12
C ASP A 80 9.19 8.57 7.64
N GLU A 81 8.06 7.93 7.32
CA GLU A 81 7.60 7.74 5.95
C GLU A 81 6.74 8.91 5.43
N VAL A 82 6.50 9.92 6.26
CA VAL A 82 5.59 11.05 5.96
C VAL A 82 6.04 12.38 6.60
N ASP A 83 7.28 12.47 7.09
CA ASP A 83 7.81 13.66 7.76
C ASP A 83 8.64 14.57 6.84
N THR A 84 8.79 14.21 5.56
CA THR A 84 9.29 15.09 4.51
C THR A 84 8.30 15.25 3.36
N SER A 85 8.42 16.37 2.64
CA SER A 85 7.62 16.61 1.43
C SER A 85 7.85 15.54 0.36
N GLN A 86 9.09 15.05 0.24
CA GLN A 86 9.43 14.03 -0.75
C GLN A 86 8.71 12.71 -0.48
N GLU A 87 8.65 12.28 0.78
CA GLU A 87 7.96 11.03 1.14
C GLU A 87 6.45 11.17 0.96
N VAL A 88 5.85 12.26 1.46
CA VAL A 88 4.40 12.48 1.31
C VAL A 88 3.98 12.52 -0.17
N LEU A 89 4.73 13.23 -1.02
CA LEU A 89 4.44 13.29 -2.45
C LEU A 89 4.60 11.93 -3.13
N ALA A 90 5.63 11.16 -2.77
CA ALA A 90 5.83 9.80 -3.28
C ALA A 90 4.70 8.86 -2.85
N LEU A 91 4.28 8.94 -1.59
CA LEU A 91 3.18 8.16 -1.06
C LEU A 91 1.85 8.50 -1.74
N LEU A 92 1.54 9.79 -1.88
CA LEU A 92 0.35 10.26 -2.60
C LEU A 92 0.31 9.74 -4.04
N ALA A 93 1.43 9.79 -4.76
CA ALA A 93 1.55 9.26 -6.11
C ALA A 93 1.30 7.73 -6.14
N SER A 94 1.81 6.98 -5.16
CA SER A 94 1.59 5.53 -5.05
C SER A 94 0.12 5.17 -4.79
N LEU A 95 -0.62 6.06 -4.13
CA LEU A 95 -2.05 5.93 -3.84
C LEU A 95 -2.95 6.50 -4.96
N GLY A 96 -2.36 6.85 -6.11
CA GLY A 96 -3.08 7.37 -7.27
C GLY A 96 -3.55 8.83 -7.13
N VAL A 97 -3.05 9.58 -6.15
CA VAL A 97 -3.31 11.01 -6.03
C VAL A 97 -2.30 11.79 -6.85
N SER A 98 -2.81 12.60 -7.79
CA SER A 98 -1.99 13.52 -8.57
C SER A 98 -2.21 14.95 -8.07
N ILE A 99 -1.16 15.57 -7.55
CA ILE A 99 -1.08 17.01 -7.25
C ILE A 99 0.20 17.58 -7.86
N THR A 100 0.23 18.89 -8.12
CA THR A 100 1.41 19.56 -8.68
C THR A 100 2.29 20.24 -7.63
N ALA A 101 1.94 20.13 -6.34
CA ALA A 101 2.75 20.65 -5.24
C ALA A 101 4.17 20.07 -5.29
N SER A 102 5.18 20.92 -5.12
CA SER A 102 6.57 20.50 -4.95
C SER A 102 6.98 20.39 -3.47
N ASP A 103 6.16 20.91 -2.56
CA ASP A 103 6.41 20.94 -1.12
C ASP A 103 5.10 20.72 -0.34
N CYS A 104 5.19 19.99 0.77
CA CYS A 104 4.09 19.79 1.70
C CYS A 104 4.37 20.57 2.99
N ASP A 105 3.39 21.37 3.41
CA ASP A 105 3.50 22.30 4.52
C ASP A 105 3.67 21.56 5.86
N GLY A 106 4.73 21.90 6.59
CA GLY A 106 5.05 21.36 7.91
C GLY A 106 4.64 22.24 9.09
N THR A 107 4.07 23.42 8.86
CA THR A 107 3.73 24.41 9.92
C THR A 107 2.80 23.84 11.00
N TRP A 108 1.97 22.87 10.61
CA TRP A 108 1.00 22.19 11.46
C TRP A 108 1.33 20.71 11.64
N GLY A 109 2.62 20.35 11.59
CA GLY A 109 3.10 18.97 11.60
C GLY A 109 2.61 18.15 12.80
N ALA A 110 2.28 18.80 13.92
CA ALA A 110 1.71 18.19 15.13
C ALA A 110 0.16 18.14 15.20
N SER A 111 -0.57 18.59 14.18
CA SER A 111 -2.05 18.61 14.17
C SER A 111 -2.67 17.23 13.95
N PRO A 112 -3.74 16.85 14.67
CA PRO A 112 -4.27 15.47 14.69
C PRO A 112 -4.72 14.92 13.33
N ASP A 113 -4.98 15.78 12.35
CA ASP A 113 -5.38 15.43 10.99
C ASP A 113 -4.21 15.33 9.98
N VAL A 114 -2.99 15.76 10.31
CA VAL A 114 -1.83 15.63 9.41
C VAL A 114 -1.13 14.27 9.60
N PRO A 115 -0.51 13.69 8.55
CA PRO A 115 -0.39 14.22 7.17
C PRO A 115 -1.68 14.08 6.36
N ASN A 116 -1.95 15.06 5.49
CA ASN A 116 -3.13 15.06 4.63
C ASN A 116 -2.91 15.86 3.34
N VAL A 117 -3.83 15.69 2.39
CA VAL A 117 -3.82 16.36 1.10
C VAL A 117 -5.15 17.08 0.87
N LYS A 118 -5.10 18.22 0.18
CA LYS A 118 -6.25 18.93 -0.38
C LYS A 118 -6.07 18.98 -1.91
N PRO A 119 -6.53 17.94 -2.64
CA PRO A 119 -6.27 17.83 -4.08
C PRO A 119 -6.82 19.00 -4.89
N SER A 120 -7.96 19.57 -4.48
CA SER A 120 -8.59 20.72 -5.16
C SER A 120 -7.68 21.95 -5.25
N ASP A 121 -6.78 22.10 -4.28
CA ASP A 121 -5.93 23.28 -4.14
C ASP A 121 -4.48 22.97 -4.54
N ASN A 122 -4.20 21.74 -5.00
CA ASN A 122 -2.84 21.23 -5.17
C ASN A 122 -1.97 21.46 -3.92
N TYR A 123 -2.49 21.10 -2.74
CA TYR A 123 -1.82 21.36 -1.47
C TYR A 123 -1.74 20.09 -0.61
N CYS A 124 -0.69 19.98 0.20
CA CYS A 124 -0.49 18.88 1.15
C CYS A 124 0.18 19.39 2.42
N TRP A 125 0.00 18.63 3.50
CA TRP A 125 0.65 18.83 4.78
C TRP A 125 1.39 17.54 5.16
N ARG A 126 2.63 17.70 5.62
CA ARG A 126 3.46 16.61 6.12
C ARG A 126 3.41 16.56 7.65
N SER A 127 3.83 15.43 8.21
CA SER A 127 4.02 15.33 9.65
C SER A 127 5.29 16.07 10.09
N ASP A 128 5.36 16.42 11.37
CA ASP A 128 6.61 16.84 12.00
C ASP A 128 7.45 15.61 12.37
N THR A 129 8.74 15.64 12.07
CA THR A 129 9.66 14.50 12.31
C THR A 129 9.75 14.08 13.77
N SER A 130 9.63 15.04 14.70
CA SER A 130 9.71 14.81 16.15
C SER A 130 8.36 14.90 16.85
N ARG A 131 7.26 14.69 16.12
CA ARG A 131 5.91 14.77 16.68
C ARG A 131 5.68 13.67 17.73
N ALA A 132 5.20 14.05 18.92
CA ALA A 132 4.97 13.11 20.01
C ALA A 132 3.79 12.16 19.75
N LEU A 133 3.91 10.89 20.17
CA LEU A 133 2.86 9.86 20.08
C LEU A 133 1.46 10.36 20.53
N SER A 134 1.40 11.13 21.62
CA SER A 134 0.13 11.63 22.19
C SER A 134 -0.64 12.61 21.29
N THR A 135 -0.03 13.06 20.20
CA THR A 135 -0.67 13.99 19.26
C THR A 135 -1.28 13.26 18.05
N PHE A 136 -0.93 11.99 17.81
CA PHE A 136 -1.60 11.17 16.81
C PHE A 136 -3.00 10.81 17.31
N ASN A 137 -3.97 10.77 16.40
CA ASN A 137 -5.35 10.48 16.75
C ASN A 137 -6.05 9.80 15.57
N CYS A 138 -6.30 8.50 15.66
CA CYS A 138 -6.93 7.73 14.59
C CYS A 138 -8.40 8.11 14.36
N ALA A 139 -9.10 8.60 15.39
CA ALA A 139 -10.50 8.98 15.33
C ALA A 139 -10.75 10.39 14.78
N PHE A 140 -9.69 11.21 14.63
CA PHE A 140 -9.83 12.57 14.13
C PHE A 140 -10.24 12.58 12.65
N LEU A 141 -11.29 13.35 12.33
CA LEU A 141 -11.84 13.47 10.99
C LEU A 141 -10.98 14.40 10.14
N ALA A 142 -10.82 14.06 8.86
CA ALA A 142 -10.37 15.04 7.89
C ALA A 142 -11.42 16.16 7.71
N ASP A 143 -10.98 17.35 7.32
CA ASP A 143 -11.90 18.40 6.84
C ASP A 143 -12.65 17.95 5.56
N ALA A 144 -13.80 18.56 5.26
CA ALA A 144 -14.61 18.24 4.07
C ALA A 144 -13.86 18.38 2.74
N THR A 145 -12.79 19.16 2.71
CA THR A 145 -11.96 19.38 1.52
C THR A 145 -10.65 18.60 1.52
N LYS A 146 -10.32 17.92 2.63
CA LYS A 146 -9.06 17.23 2.83
C LYS A 146 -9.23 15.72 2.88
N ARG A 147 -8.14 15.01 2.62
CA ARG A 147 -8.03 13.55 2.70
C ARG A 147 -6.79 13.18 3.49
N ARG A 148 -6.95 12.39 4.54
CA ARG A 148 -5.88 12.04 5.47
C ARG A 148 -5.14 10.77 5.04
N LEU A 149 -3.83 10.79 5.17
CA LEU A 149 -3.00 9.60 5.01
C LEU A 149 -3.00 8.82 6.33
N CYS A 150 -3.39 7.56 6.26
CA CYS A 150 -3.65 6.70 7.41
C CYS A 150 -2.79 5.44 7.32
N TYR A 151 -2.09 5.11 8.40
CA TYR A 151 -1.36 3.85 8.50
C TYR A 151 -2.26 2.78 9.12
N CYS A 152 -2.46 1.69 8.39
CA CYS A 152 -3.38 0.63 8.75
C CYS A 152 -2.59 -0.66 8.97
N THR A 153 -2.86 -1.36 10.07
CA THR A 153 -2.20 -2.62 10.43
C THR A 153 -3.24 -3.67 10.74
N GLN A 154 -2.85 -4.95 10.70
CA GLN A 154 -3.74 -6.00 11.18
C GLN A 154 -4.09 -5.73 12.64
N ALA A 155 -5.34 -6.06 13.00
CA ALA A 155 -5.64 -6.23 14.40
C ALA A 155 -4.76 -7.39 14.87
N THR A 156 -3.67 -7.12 15.61
CA THR A 156 -2.97 -8.19 16.33
C THR A 156 -4.06 -8.95 17.07
N HIS A 157 -4.30 -10.21 16.69
CA HIS A 157 -5.15 -11.08 17.48
C HIS A 157 -4.45 -11.15 18.84
N THR A 158 -4.91 -10.35 19.80
CA THR A 158 -4.67 -10.62 21.21
C THR A 158 -5.14 -12.03 21.39
N GLY A 159 -4.19 -12.97 21.45
CA GLY A 159 -4.47 -14.32 21.88
C GLY A 159 -5.34 -14.19 23.13
N THR A 160 -6.43 -14.96 23.17
CA THR A 160 -7.31 -15.09 24.32
C THR A 160 -6.49 -14.92 25.60
N PRO A 161 -6.81 -13.96 26.49
CA PRO A 161 -6.06 -13.82 27.72
C PRO A 161 -6.10 -15.18 28.42
N THR A 162 -4.94 -15.83 28.49
CA THR A 162 -4.80 -17.04 29.30
C THR A 162 -5.13 -16.60 30.72
N PRO A 163 -6.13 -17.17 31.40
CA PRO A 163 -6.45 -16.78 32.75
C PRO A 163 -5.19 -16.86 33.61
N LEU A 164 -4.85 -15.74 34.23
CA LEU A 164 -3.72 -15.62 35.15
C LEU A 164 -3.88 -16.70 36.24
N PRO A 165 -2.88 -17.52 36.53
CA PRO A 165 -2.98 -18.51 37.60
C PRO A 165 -3.22 -17.78 38.93
N THR A 166 -4.39 -18.00 39.51
CA THR A 166 -4.71 -17.53 40.86
C THR A 166 -3.82 -18.27 41.85
N LYS A 167 -2.96 -17.53 42.54
CA LYS A 167 -2.09 -18.07 43.60
C LYS A 167 -2.97 -18.49 44.81
N PRO A 168 -2.74 -19.68 45.40
CA PRO A 168 -3.45 -20.13 46.60
C PRO A 168 -3.09 -19.33 47.85
#